data_AF-A0A7X8C8I4-F1
#
_entry.id   AF-A0A7X8C8I4-F1
#
_cell.length_a   1.000
_cell.length_b   1.000
_cell.length_c   1.000
_cell.angle_alpha   90.00
_cell.angle_beta   90.00
_cell.angle_gamma   90.00
#
_symmetry.space_group_name_H-M   'P 1'
#
loop_
_entity.id
_entity.type
_entity.pdbx_description
1 polymer ?
#
loop_
_entity_poly.entity_id
_entity_poly.type
_entity_poly.pdbx_seq_one_letter_code
_entity_poly.pdbx_strand_id
1 'polypeptide(L)'
;MTVTLTADSARINFVADTSIDPKTGKSKCSYEIKEEMDALQPYLLIRTLTLNLQYRYDDVTNPYYTVTYNFKGSYTLERRRNTQIPEEDQQEIFEW
;
A
#
# COMPACT_ATOMS: atom_id res chain seq x y z
N MET A 1 -9.99 0.92 -8.26
CA MET A 1 -9.25 -0.06 -7.44
C MET A 1 -9.55 0.26 -5.98
N THR A 2 -9.74 -0.75 -5.13
CA THR A 2 -10.05 -0.57 -3.70
C THR A 2 -8.99 -1.28 -2.87
N VAL A 3 -8.51 -0.63 -1.81
CA VAL A 3 -7.59 -1.24 -0.84
C VAL A 3 -8.45 -1.76 0.31
N THR A 4 -8.34 -3.05 0.61
CA THR A 4 -9.06 -3.68 1.72
C THR A 4 -8.05 -4.12 2.77
N LEU A 5 -8.19 -3.63 4.00
CA LEU A 5 -7.42 -4.07 5.16
C LEU A 5 -8.18 -5.22 5.82
N THR A 6 -7.53 -6.37 6.01
CA THR A 6 -8.12 -7.53 6.68
C THR A 6 -7.19 -8.02 7.78
N ALA A 7 -7.77 -8.60 8.83
CA ALA A 7 -7.06 -9.33 9.87
C ALA A 7 -7.63 -10.74 9.95
N ASP A 8 -6.75 -11.70 10.23
CA ASP A 8 -7.14 -13.10 10.46
C ASP A 8 -8.01 -13.25 11.71
N SER A 9 -7.85 -12.35 12.67
CA SER A 9 -8.66 -12.31 13.88
C SER A 9 -9.85 -11.37 13.71
N ALA A 10 -11.06 -11.92 13.81
CA ALA A 10 -12.32 -11.15 13.82
C ALA A 10 -12.43 -10.15 14.99
N ARG A 11 -11.52 -10.22 15.97
CA ARG A 11 -11.45 -9.30 17.11
C ARG A 11 -10.71 -8.00 16.78
N ILE A 12 -9.96 -7.97 15.67
CA ILE A 12 -9.25 -6.77 15.21
C ILE A 12 -10.14 -6.08 14.19
N ASN A 13 -10.67 -4.91 14.55
CA ASN A 13 -11.47 -4.10 13.65
C ASN A 13 -10.61 -2.95 13.09
N PHE A 14 -10.50 -2.87 11.76
CA PHE A 14 -9.85 -1.75 11.09
C PHE A 14 -10.90 -0.71 10.70
N VAL A 15 -10.71 0.52 11.18
CA VAL A 15 -11.53 1.66 10.78
C VAL A 15 -10.65 2.65 10.02
N ALA A 16 -10.82 2.72 8.71
CA ALA A 16 -10.13 3.67 7.85
C ALA A 16 -10.75 5.07 7.98
N ASP A 17 -9.92 6.11 7.99
CA ASP A 17 -10.37 7.50 7.93
C ASP A 17 -10.65 7.87 6.46
N THR A 18 -11.92 7.93 6.10
CA THR A 18 -12.40 8.26 4.75
C THR A 18 -12.57 9.77 4.53
N SER A 19 -12.22 10.60 5.52
CA SER A 19 -12.36 12.05 5.37
C SER A 19 -11.34 12.63 4.38
N ILE A 20 -11.73 13.75 3.76
CA ILE A 20 -10.87 14.52 2.87
C ILE A 20 -9.91 15.36 3.71
N ASP A 21 -8.63 15.34 3.37
CA ASP A 21 -7.65 16.24 3.98
C ASP A 21 -7.92 17.68 3.51
N PRO A 22 -8.17 18.63 4.43
CA PRO A 22 -8.55 20.00 4.09
C PRO A 22 -7.43 20.81 3.42
N LYS A 23 -6.17 20.36 3.50
CA LYS A 23 -5.03 21.04 2.87
C LYS A 23 -4.80 20.61 1.42
N THR A 24 -5.06 19.33 1.13
CA THR A 24 -4.76 18.74 -0.19
C THR A 24 -6.01 18.48 -1.02
N GLY A 25 -7.20 18.52 -0.42
CA GLY A 25 -8.46 18.17 -1.09
C GLY A 25 -8.56 16.69 -1.48
N LYS A 26 -7.60 15.86 -1.07
CA LYS A 26 -7.56 14.42 -1.35
C LYS A 26 -8.06 13.62 -0.14
N SER A 27 -8.60 12.43 -0.39
CA SER A 27 -8.90 11.47 0.68
C SER A 27 -7.64 11.18 1.49
N LYS A 28 -7.77 11.13 2.82
CA LYS A 28 -6.69 10.74 3.74
C LYS A 28 -6.19 9.31 3.47
N CYS A 29 -7.07 8.47 2.92
CA CYS A 29 -6.70 7.18 2.35
C CYS A 29 -6.69 7.31 0.82
N SER A 30 -5.52 7.23 0.19
CA SER A 30 -5.37 7.32 -1.27
C SER A 30 -4.25 6.41 -1.77
N TYR A 31 -4.30 6.04 -3.04
CA TYR A 31 -3.22 5.30 -3.70
C TYR A 31 -2.83 6.02 -4.99
N GLU A 32 -1.56 5.92 -5.35
CA GLU A 32 -0.99 6.43 -6.58
C GLU A 32 -0.10 5.35 -7.20
N ILE A 33 -0.23 5.15 -8.51
CA ILE A 33 0.63 4.25 -9.29
C ILE A 33 1.39 5.12 -10.27
N LYS A 34 2.71 4.98 -10.29
CA LYS A 34 3.59 5.58 -11.28
C LYS A 34 4.32 4.48 -12.03
N GLU A 35 4.45 4.65 -13.33
CA GLU A 35 5.12 3.71 -14.21
C GLU A 35 6.12 4.49 -15.03
N GLU A 36 7.39 4.14 -14.90
CA GLU A 36 8.49 4.81 -15.57
C GLU A 36 9.44 3.75 -16.14
N MET A 37 10.01 4.01 -17.31
CA MET A 37 11.06 3.16 -17.87
C MET A 37 12.40 3.54 -17.25
N ASP A 38 13.24 2.56 -16.95
CA ASP A 38 14.59 2.81 -16.44
C ASP A 38 15.44 3.57 -17.48
N ALA A 39 16.24 4.52 -17.00
CA ALA A 39 17.04 5.40 -17.86
C ALA A 39 18.22 4.67 -18.54
N LEU A 40 18.71 3.58 -17.95
CA LEU A 40 19.82 2.77 -18.46
C LEU A 40 19.31 1.52 -19.21
N GLN A 41 18.19 0.96 -18.75
CA GLN A 41 17.58 -0.25 -19.29
C GLN A 41 16.14 0.03 -19.76
N PRO A 42 15.91 0.49 -21.00
CA PRO A 42 14.58 0.89 -21.48
C PRO A 42 13.56 -0.26 -21.57
N TYR A 43 14.00 -1.51 -21.40
CA TYR A 43 13.14 -2.67 -21.28
C TYR A 43 12.66 -2.93 -19.85
N LEU A 44 13.24 -2.26 -18.86
CA LEU A 44 12.88 -2.39 -17.45
C LEU A 44 11.83 -1.33 -17.10
N LEU A 45 10.61 -1.77 -16.84
CA LEU A 45 9.54 -0.93 -16.34
C LEU A 45 9.58 -0.92 -14.81
N ILE A 46 9.75 0.26 -14.22
CA ILE A 46 9.66 0.50 -12.79
C ILE A 46 8.24 0.97 -12.49
N ARG A 47 7.49 0.15 -11.75
CA ARG A 47 6.15 0.49 -11.27
C ARG A 47 6.22 0.79 -9.78
N THR A 48 5.93 2.04 -9.40
CA THR A 48 5.93 2.51 -8.02
C THR A 48 4.49 2.73 -7.54
N LEU A 49 4.06 1.93 -6.57
CA LEU A 49 2.77 2.07 -5.89
C LEU A 49 2.99 2.81 -4.56
N THR A 50 2.43 4.01 -4.43
CA THR A 50 2.40 4.76 -3.18
C THR A 50 1.01 4.70 -2.57
N LEU A 51 0.90 4.13 -1.37
CA LEU A 51 -0.33 4.04 -0.59
C LEU A 51 -0.24 5.01 0.58
N ASN A 52 -1.13 6.00 0.64
CA ASN A 52 -1.32 6.83 1.82
C ASN A 52 -2.48 6.27 2.63
N LEU A 53 -2.23 5.91 3.89
CA LEU A 53 -3.22 5.27 4.75
C LEU A 53 -3.29 5.99 6.11
N GLN A 54 -4.52 6.22 6.54
CA GLN A 54 -4.83 6.63 7.89
C GLN A 54 -5.94 5.74 8.44
N TYR A 55 -5.60 4.88 9.38
CA TYR A 55 -6.55 3.94 9.97
C TYR A 55 -6.34 3.82 11.48
N ARG A 56 -7.40 3.39 12.16
CA ARG A 56 -7.40 3.05 13.58
C ARG A 56 -7.70 1.57 13.72
N TYR A 57 -7.03 0.92 14.66
CA TYR A 57 -7.36 -0.46 15.02
C TYR A 57 -7.23 -0.65 16.53
N ASP A 58 -8.06 -1.55 17.05
CA ASP A 58 -8.06 -1.94 18.45
C ASP A 58 -7.25 -3.23 18.60
N ASP A 59 -6.12 -3.16 19.30
CA ASP A 59 -5.36 -4.35 19.69
C ASP A 59 -6.05 -5.04 20.86
N VAL A 60 -6.40 -6.31 20.63
CA VAL A 60 -7.06 -7.21 21.58
C VAL A 60 -6.14 -8.33 22.05
N THR A 61 -4.83 -8.19 21.81
CA THR A 61 -3.82 -9.19 22.19
C THR A 61 -3.72 -9.30 23.71
N ASN A 62 -3.99 -8.19 24.42
CA ASN A 62 -4.10 -8.20 25.87
C ASN A 62 -5.54 -8.46 26.34
N PRO A 63 -5.77 -9.47 27.23
CA PRO A 63 -7.10 -9.75 27.76
C PRO A 63 -7.64 -8.72 28.77
N TYR A 64 -6.80 -7.86 29.35
CA TYR A 64 -7.21 -6.94 30.43
C TYR A 64 -7.54 -5.52 29.97
N TYR A 65 -6.98 -5.08 28.85
CA TYR A 65 -7.26 -3.76 28.29
C TYR A 65 -7.05 -3.76 26.79
N THR A 66 -7.85 -2.96 26.10
CA THR A 66 -7.75 -2.72 24.65
C THR A 66 -6.87 -1.50 24.40
N VAL A 67 -5.94 -1.61 23.46
CA VAL A 67 -5.11 -0.47 23.03
C VAL A 67 -5.55 -0.05 21.63
N THR A 68 -6.08 1.16 21.50
CA THR A 68 -6.40 1.73 20.18
C THR A 68 -5.15 2.36 19.57
N TYR A 69 -4.69 1.79 18.46
CA TYR A 69 -3.59 2.32 17.67
C TYR A 69 -4.10 3.18 16.53
N ASN A 70 -3.35 4.24 16.23
CA ASN A 70 -3.63 5.17 15.15
C ASN A 70 -2.45 5.17 14.20
N PHE A 71 -2.64 4.57 13.02
CA PHE A 71 -1.63 4.62 11.97
C PHE A 71 -1.90 5.83 11.07
N LYS A 72 -0.85 6.60 10.80
CA LYS A 72 -0.85 7.67 9.80
C LYS A 72 0.49 7.64 9.08
N GLY A 73 0.47 7.26 7.82
CA GLY A 73 1.70 7.17 7.04
C GLY A 73 1.46 6.74 5.60
N SER A 74 2.57 6.47 4.93
CA SER A 74 2.60 6.02 3.55
C SER A 74 3.40 4.72 3.41
N TYR A 75 2.91 3.80 2.59
CA TYR A 75 3.68 2.65 2.12
C TYR A 75 4.06 2.88 0.66
N THR A 76 5.29 2.55 0.30
CA THR A 76 5.76 2.61 -1.08
C THR A 76 6.26 1.24 -1.47
N LEU A 77 5.73 0.71 -2.56
CA LEU A 77 6.16 -0.55 -3.17
C LEU A 77 6.71 -0.24 -4.56
N GLU A 78 7.95 -0.66 -4.81
CA GLU A 78 8.54 -0.64 -6.13
C GLU A 78 8.51 -2.07 -6.70
N ARG A 79 8.00 -2.23 -7.92
CA ARG A 79 8.09 -3.48 -8.68
C ARG A 79 8.77 -3.21 -10.01
N ARG A 80 9.82 -3.96 -10.30
CA ARG A 80 10.53 -3.92 -11.58
C ARG A 80 10.05 -5.06 -12.47
N ARG A 81 9.70 -4.76 -13.73
CA ARG A 81 9.20 -5.73 -14.72
C ARG A 81 10.00 -5.61 -16.01
N ASN A 82 10.48 -6.73 -16.53
CA ASN A 82 11.03 -6.76 -17.89
C ASN A 82 9.90 -6.77 -18.93
N THR A 83 9.84 -5.76 -19.81
CA THR A 83 8.83 -5.63 -20.87
C THR A 83 9.09 -6.51 -22.09
N GLN A 84 10.30 -7.07 -22.23
CA GLN A 84 10.65 -7.96 -23.35
C GLN A 84 10.20 -9.41 -23.15
N ILE A 85 9.91 -9.81 -21.91
CA ILE A 85 9.38 -11.13 -21.60
C ILE A 85 7.86 -11.00 -21.63
N PRO A 86 7.11 -11.70 -22.48
CA PRO A 86 5.67 -11.50 -22.61
C PRO A 86 4.84 -12.05 -21.43
N GLU A 87 5.33 -13.09 -20.74
CA GLU A 87 4.62 -13.77 -19.66
C GLU A 87 4.83 -13.07 -18.30
N GLU A 88 3.75 -12.66 -17.64
CA GLU A 88 3.78 -11.89 -16.39
C GLU A 88 4.44 -12.63 -15.20
N ASP A 89 4.28 -13.95 -15.09
CA ASP A 89 4.86 -14.77 -14.02
C ASP A 89 6.37 -15.02 -14.15
N GLN A 90 6.96 -14.84 -15.34
CA GLN A 90 8.39 -15.07 -15.57
C GLN A 90 9.22 -13.77 -15.49
N GLN A 91 8.56 -12.62 -15.31
CA GLN A 91 9.16 -11.29 -15.35
C GLN A 91 9.71 -10.81 -14.00
N GLU A 92 9.55 -11.58 -12.92
CA GLU A 92 10.02 -11.18 -11.59
C GLU A 92 11.55 -11.26 -11.51
N ILE A 93 12.20 -10.11 -11.76
CA ILE A 93 13.60 -9.91 -11.40
C ILE A 93 13.62 -9.55 -9.91
N PHE A 94 13.84 -10.55 -9.05
CA PHE A 94 14.12 -10.31 -7.63
C PHE A 94 15.56 -9.83 -7.49
N GLU A 95 15.77 -8.52 -7.50
CA GLU A 95 17.03 -7.93 -7.02
C GLU A 95 16.93 -7.77 -5.50
N TRP A 96 17.63 -8.64 -4.76
CA TRP A 96 17.80 -8.58 -3.31
C TRP A 96 18.97 -7.69 -2.91
#